data_AF-A0A970F065-F1
#
_entry.id   AF-A0A970F065-F1
#
_cell.length_a   1.000
_cell.length_b   1.000
_cell.length_c   1.000
_cell.angle_alpha   90.00
_cell.angle_beta   90.00
_cell.angle_gamma   90.00
#
_symmetry.space_group_name_H-M   'P 1'
#
loop_
_entity.id
_entity.type
_entity.pdbx_description
1 polymer ?
#
loop_
_entity_poly.entity_id
_entity_poly.type
_entity_poly.pdbx_seq_one_letter_code
_entity_poly.pdbx_strand_id
1 'polypeptide(L)'
;MIVINRERFDPSPLLGDYAAGSLERKTLELIAASSMTYSYNSLNQLRFEIRMRREIVNAAIALNGTRFAFTVFQSSTCNPEYWIRMPDGGFALRDGVKPSDAIRDIFLQSKLYGTECATAMVIVYYKALLEIFPEEAFNKIFTNIHLMNWQRIERPLREIGMIRRSSTYLPGDRRYIANPDVNPLTPELQGENVIDLGDGRFYGHGFGIHTVDVFIAALNANRRAGAERSAYLMDTVSYPNFKLLSDLYDRNT
;
A
#
# COMPACT_ATOMS: atom_id res chain seq x y z
N MET A 1 12.71 -11.88 -15.79
CA MET A 1 12.39 -13.29 -16.14
C MET A 1 11.28 -13.81 -15.24
N ILE A 2 10.26 -14.47 -15.79
CA ILE A 2 9.20 -15.12 -15.02
C ILE A 2 9.49 -16.62 -14.93
N VAL A 3 9.38 -17.16 -13.72
CA VAL A 3 9.55 -18.58 -13.42
C VAL A 3 8.29 -19.08 -12.72
N ILE A 4 7.66 -20.12 -13.25
CA ILE A 4 6.51 -20.79 -12.63
C ILE A 4 6.87 -22.25 -12.42
N ASN A 5 6.71 -22.75 -11.19
CA ASN A 5 7.09 -24.11 -10.81
C ASN A 5 8.52 -24.48 -11.24
N ARG A 6 9.46 -23.53 -11.05
CA ARG A 6 10.88 -23.64 -11.43
C ARG A 6 11.17 -23.71 -12.94
N GLU A 7 10.17 -23.54 -13.78
CA GLU A 7 10.31 -23.49 -15.23
C GLU A 7 10.15 -22.07 -15.75
N ARG A 8 10.88 -21.72 -16.83
CA ARG A 8 10.74 -20.42 -17.48
C ARG A 8 9.34 -20.33 -18.09
N PHE A 9 8.62 -19.25 -17.77
CA PHE A 9 7.29 -19.00 -18.29
C PHE A 9 7.32 -17.88 -19.34
N ASP A 10 6.65 -18.11 -20.48
CA ASP A 10 6.39 -17.08 -21.49
C ASP A 10 5.06 -16.37 -21.17
N PRO A 11 5.07 -15.07 -20.82
CA PRO A 11 3.85 -14.33 -20.51
C PRO A 11 3.04 -13.92 -21.73
N SER A 12 3.53 -14.13 -22.97
CA SER A 12 2.87 -13.66 -24.19
C SER A 12 1.41 -14.09 -24.33
N PRO A 13 1.02 -15.36 -24.04
CA PRO A 13 -0.38 -15.78 -24.08
C PRO A 13 -1.25 -15.08 -23.03
N LEU A 14 -0.67 -14.75 -21.87
CA LEU A 14 -1.37 -14.12 -20.74
C LEU A 14 -1.67 -12.63 -20.98
N LEU A 15 -0.92 -11.96 -21.85
CA LEU A 15 -1.18 -10.56 -22.22
C LEU A 15 -2.55 -10.35 -22.88
N GLY A 16 -3.07 -11.38 -23.56
CA GLY A 16 -4.39 -11.36 -24.20
C GLY A 16 -5.55 -11.37 -23.21
N ASP A 17 -5.33 -11.87 -21.99
CA ASP A 17 -6.36 -11.94 -20.94
C ASP A 17 -6.69 -10.57 -20.32
N TYR A 18 -5.80 -9.59 -20.52
CA TYR A 18 -5.94 -8.25 -19.95
C TYR A 18 -6.14 -7.20 -21.04
N ALA A 19 -7.12 -6.33 -20.83
CA ALA A 19 -7.44 -5.25 -21.76
C ALA A 19 -6.21 -4.37 -22.04
N ALA A 20 -6.07 -3.91 -23.29
CA ALA A 20 -4.99 -3.00 -23.66
C ALA A 20 -5.03 -1.73 -22.80
N GLY A 21 -3.87 -1.32 -22.28
CA GLY A 21 -3.76 -0.16 -21.38
C GLY A 21 -4.24 -0.38 -19.94
N SER A 22 -4.76 -1.56 -19.59
CA SER A 22 -5.11 -1.89 -18.20
C SER A 22 -3.87 -1.93 -17.30
N LEU A 23 -4.09 -1.70 -15.99
CA LEU A 23 -3.04 -1.77 -15.00
C LEU A 23 -2.44 -3.19 -14.92
N GLU A 24 -3.28 -4.20 -15.08
CA GLU A 24 -2.90 -5.61 -15.08
C GLU A 24 -1.94 -5.94 -16.23
N ARG A 25 -2.30 -5.50 -17.44
CA ARG A 25 -1.46 -5.70 -18.62
C ARG A 25 -0.13 -4.98 -18.45
N LYS A 26 -0.15 -3.72 -18.01
CA LYS A 26 1.07 -2.94 -17.73
C LYS A 26 1.95 -3.62 -16.69
N THR A 27 1.35 -4.14 -15.61
CA THR A 27 2.06 -4.88 -14.57
C THR A 27 2.77 -6.10 -15.15
N LEU A 28 2.07 -6.90 -15.97
CA LEU A 28 2.64 -8.08 -16.60
C LEU A 28 3.76 -7.72 -17.59
N GLU A 29 3.60 -6.67 -18.38
CA GLU A 29 4.62 -6.15 -19.30
C GLU A 29 5.89 -5.71 -18.54
N LEU A 30 5.74 -5.00 -17.42
CA LEU A 30 6.88 -4.59 -16.57
C LEU A 30 7.60 -5.78 -15.94
N ILE A 31 6.86 -6.76 -15.43
CA ILE A 31 7.43 -8.01 -14.90
C ILE A 31 8.18 -8.77 -16.00
N ALA A 32 7.61 -8.85 -17.20
CA ALA A 32 8.22 -9.54 -18.34
C ALA A 32 9.52 -8.87 -18.82
N ALA A 33 9.53 -7.54 -18.87
CA ALA A 33 10.68 -6.73 -19.27
C ALA A 33 11.76 -6.61 -18.18
N SER A 34 11.44 -6.95 -16.93
CA SER A 34 12.36 -6.82 -15.81
C SER A 34 13.57 -7.76 -15.91
N SER A 35 14.74 -7.22 -15.53
CA SER A 35 15.97 -8.00 -15.30
C SER A 35 15.91 -8.85 -14.03
N MET A 36 14.95 -8.61 -13.13
CA MET A 36 14.74 -9.41 -11.93
C MET A 36 14.06 -10.74 -12.26
N THR A 37 14.23 -11.73 -11.38
CA THR A 37 13.50 -13.01 -11.47
C THR A 37 12.25 -12.96 -10.59
N TYR A 38 11.08 -13.12 -11.21
CA TYR A 38 9.80 -13.26 -10.53
C TYR A 38 9.41 -14.73 -10.52
N SER A 39 9.41 -15.33 -9.33
CA SER A 39 9.24 -16.78 -9.16
C SER A 39 7.96 -17.11 -8.39
N TYR A 40 7.10 -17.91 -9.01
CA TYR A 40 5.80 -18.34 -8.52
C TYR A 40 5.70 -19.87 -8.50
N ASN A 41 4.88 -20.41 -7.61
CA ASN A 41 4.60 -21.85 -7.55
C ASN A 41 3.55 -22.28 -8.59
N SER A 42 2.67 -21.35 -8.98
CA SER A 42 1.58 -21.61 -9.93
C SER A 42 1.25 -20.37 -10.75
N LEU A 43 0.54 -20.55 -11.87
CA LEU A 43 -0.01 -19.43 -12.65
C LEU A 43 -1.01 -18.60 -11.84
N ASN A 44 -1.74 -19.23 -10.91
CA ASN A 44 -2.67 -18.53 -10.02
C ASN A 44 -1.96 -17.52 -9.13
N GLN A 45 -0.76 -17.82 -8.61
CA GLN A 45 -0.01 -16.84 -7.82
C GLN A 45 0.39 -15.60 -8.65
N LEU A 46 0.78 -15.78 -9.92
CA LEU A 46 1.07 -14.65 -10.81
C LEU A 46 -0.20 -13.82 -11.07
N ARG A 47 -1.33 -14.48 -11.41
CA ARG A 47 -2.62 -13.80 -11.60
C ARG A 47 -3.08 -13.09 -10.33
N PHE A 48 -2.85 -13.69 -9.17
CA PHE A 48 -3.18 -13.11 -7.87
C PHE A 48 -2.37 -11.84 -7.61
N GLU A 49 -1.05 -11.85 -7.84
CA GLU A 49 -0.23 -10.64 -7.71
C GLU A 49 -0.74 -9.52 -8.62
N ILE A 50 -1.00 -9.82 -9.90
CA ILE A 50 -1.49 -8.84 -10.87
C ILE A 50 -2.82 -8.24 -10.41
N ARG A 51 -3.78 -9.08 -10.00
CA ARG A 51 -5.08 -8.63 -9.45
C ARG A 51 -4.89 -7.79 -8.19
N MET A 52 -4.01 -8.20 -7.27
CA MET A 52 -3.77 -7.48 -6.03
C MET A 52 -3.14 -6.11 -6.25
N ARG A 53 -2.18 -6.00 -7.18
CA ARG A 53 -1.62 -4.70 -7.55
C ARG A 53 -2.67 -3.73 -8.07
N ARG A 54 -3.63 -4.22 -8.86
CA ARG A 54 -4.81 -3.43 -9.24
C ARG A 54 -5.61 -2.96 -8.03
N GLU A 55 -5.96 -3.86 -7.10
CA GLU A 55 -6.76 -3.45 -5.96
C GLU A 55 -6.03 -2.53 -4.98
N ILE A 56 -4.70 -2.62 -4.87
CA ILE A 56 -3.90 -1.64 -4.12
C ILE A 56 -4.05 -0.25 -4.75
N VAL A 57 -3.90 -0.14 -6.07
CA VAL A 57 -4.06 1.13 -6.79
C VAL A 57 -5.48 1.66 -6.66
N ASN A 58 -6.49 0.81 -6.82
CA ASN A 58 -7.90 1.17 -6.64
C ASN A 58 -8.17 1.67 -5.22
N ALA A 59 -7.66 0.98 -4.19
CA ALA A 59 -7.83 1.36 -2.80
C ALA A 59 -7.16 2.69 -2.48
N ALA A 60 -5.97 2.96 -3.03
CA ALA A 60 -5.27 4.24 -2.89
C ALA A 60 -6.08 5.40 -3.50
N ILE A 61 -6.59 5.19 -4.73
CA ILE A 61 -7.45 6.17 -5.42
C ILE A 61 -8.75 6.39 -4.66
N ALA A 62 -9.38 5.32 -4.19
CA ALA A 62 -10.61 5.39 -3.41
C ALA A 62 -10.40 6.19 -2.12
N LEU A 63 -9.32 5.92 -1.37
CA LEU A 63 -9.02 6.61 -0.11
C LEU A 63 -8.78 8.11 -0.34
N ASN A 64 -8.05 8.47 -1.40
CA ASN A 64 -7.84 9.85 -1.83
C ASN A 64 -9.16 10.60 -2.13
N GLY A 65 -10.17 9.90 -2.64
CA GLY A 65 -11.50 10.46 -2.93
C GLY A 65 -12.39 10.66 -1.70
N THR A 66 -11.91 10.33 -0.50
CA THR A 66 -12.67 10.45 0.74
C THR A 66 -12.32 11.71 1.54
N ARG A 67 -12.96 11.88 2.71
CA ARG A 67 -12.62 12.90 3.72
C ARG A 67 -11.71 12.36 4.84
N PHE A 68 -11.00 11.26 4.59
CA PHE A 68 -10.03 10.70 5.54
C PHE A 68 -8.87 11.69 5.71
N ALA A 69 -8.70 12.23 6.92
CA ALA A 69 -7.80 13.36 7.15
C ALA A 69 -6.38 12.93 7.51
N PHE A 70 -5.39 13.71 7.10
CA PHE A 70 -4.05 13.58 7.68
C PHE A 70 -4.02 14.23 9.07
N THR A 71 -3.48 13.52 10.05
CA THR A 71 -3.19 14.05 11.40
C THR A 71 -1.96 13.34 12.00
N VAL A 72 -1.16 14.03 12.80
CA VAL A 72 -0.13 13.38 13.64
C VAL A 72 -0.76 12.41 14.65
N PHE A 73 0.00 11.41 15.11
CA PHE A 73 -0.53 10.36 16.01
C PHE A 73 -1.23 10.90 17.27
N GLN A 74 -0.70 11.96 17.88
CA GLN A 74 -1.27 12.56 19.10
C GLN A 74 -2.69 13.09 18.89
N SER A 75 -3.04 13.45 17.66
CA SER A 75 -4.33 14.02 17.27
C SER A 75 -5.15 13.08 16.38
N SER A 76 -4.73 11.82 16.24
CA SER A 76 -5.46 10.84 15.42
C SER A 76 -6.90 10.66 15.89
N THR A 77 -7.79 10.33 14.96
CA THR A 77 -9.21 10.09 15.24
C THR A 77 -9.69 8.86 14.50
N CYS A 78 -10.63 8.14 15.08
CA CYS A 78 -11.28 6.99 14.45
C CYS A 78 -12.72 6.86 14.94
N ASN A 79 -13.56 6.15 14.17
CA ASN A 79 -14.92 5.86 14.60
C ASN A 79 -14.91 4.90 15.82
N PRO A 80 -15.40 5.33 17.00
CA PRO A 80 -15.37 4.53 18.21
C PRO A 80 -16.31 3.33 18.17
N GLU A 81 -17.21 3.23 17.19
CA GLU A 81 -18.03 2.04 16.98
C GLU A 81 -17.18 0.82 16.64
N TYR A 82 -16.17 1.01 15.78
CA TYR A 82 -15.34 -0.07 15.24
C TYR A 82 -13.95 -0.16 15.89
N TRP A 83 -13.41 0.96 16.37
CA TRP A 83 -12.01 1.06 16.76
C TRP A 83 -11.84 1.64 18.16
N ILE A 84 -10.85 1.14 18.89
CA ILE A 84 -10.32 1.74 20.10
C ILE A 84 -9.09 2.55 19.71
N ARG A 85 -9.12 3.86 19.94
CA ARG A 85 -7.94 4.70 19.79
C ARG A 85 -6.97 4.44 20.94
N MET A 86 -5.78 3.97 20.62
CA MET A 86 -4.72 3.63 21.55
C MET A 86 -3.90 4.87 21.95
N PRO A 87 -3.21 4.85 23.11
CA PRO A 87 -2.42 6.00 23.58
C PRO A 87 -1.29 6.43 22.64
N ASP A 88 -0.79 5.50 21.83
CA ASP A 88 0.22 5.75 20.81
C ASP A 88 -0.36 6.42 19.55
N GLY A 89 -1.70 6.58 19.46
CA GLY A 89 -2.43 7.14 18.33
C GLY A 89 -2.96 6.10 17.36
N GLY A 90 -2.76 4.81 17.62
CA GLY A 90 -3.15 3.71 16.74
C GLY A 90 -4.61 3.32 16.91
N PHE A 91 -5.15 2.53 15.98
CA PHE A 91 -6.52 2.03 16.05
C PHE A 91 -6.51 0.51 16.25
N ALA A 92 -6.91 0.05 17.42
CA ALA A 92 -7.14 -1.36 17.69
C ALA A 92 -8.59 -1.71 17.33
N LEU A 93 -8.80 -2.77 16.54
CA LEU A 93 -10.13 -3.27 16.26
C LEU A 93 -10.85 -3.64 17.57
N ARG A 94 -12.12 -3.27 17.70
CA ARG A 94 -12.93 -3.64 18.87
C ARG A 94 -13.29 -5.12 18.87
N ASP A 95 -13.33 -5.70 20.07
CA ASP A 95 -13.77 -7.08 20.27
C ASP A 95 -15.20 -7.29 19.72
N GLY A 96 -15.39 -8.38 18.97
CA GLY A 96 -16.69 -8.74 18.38
C GLY A 96 -17.07 -7.97 17.12
N VAL A 97 -16.29 -6.96 16.71
CA VAL A 97 -16.51 -6.24 15.44
C VAL A 97 -15.96 -7.05 14.27
N LYS A 98 -16.71 -7.10 13.17
CA LYS A 98 -16.25 -7.73 11.93
C LYS A 98 -15.12 -6.90 11.30
N PRO A 99 -13.94 -7.49 11.04
CA PRO A 99 -12.81 -6.79 10.41
C PRO A 99 -13.17 -6.12 9.08
N SER A 100 -13.97 -6.78 8.25
CA SER A 100 -14.45 -6.28 6.96
C SER A 100 -15.24 -4.98 7.11
N ASP A 101 -16.19 -4.94 8.03
CA ASP A 101 -17.03 -3.78 8.29
C ASP A 101 -16.20 -2.60 8.82
N ALA A 102 -15.28 -2.87 9.75
CA ALA A 102 -14.40 -1.85 10.32
C ALA A 102 -13.51 -1.17 9.27
N ILE A 103 -12.92 -1.93 8.35
CA ILE A 103 -12.10 -1.37 7.27
C ILE A 103 -12.98 -0.65 6.24
N ARG A 104 -14.15 -1.18 5.88
CA ARG A 104 -15.09 -0.49 4.97
C ARG A 104 -15.57 0.84 5.55
N ASP A 105 -15.82 0.90 6.85
CA ASP A 105 -16.27 2.12 7.53
C ASP A 105 -15.29 3.28 7.39
N ILE A 106 -13.98 3.01 7.31
CA ILE A 106 -12.96 4.05 7.06
C ILE A 106 -13.23 4.78 5.72
N PHE A 107 -13.75 4.09 4.72
CA PHE A 107 -14.06 4.68 3.42
C PHE A 107 -15.46 5.32 3.38
N LEU A 108 -16.41 4.76 4.12
CA LEU A 108 -17.81 5.21 4.14
C LEU A 108 -18.05 6.40 5.08
N GLN A 109 -17.46 6.37 6.28
CA GLN A 109 -17.55 7.42 7.30
C GLN A 109 -16.20 8.13 7.50
N SER A 110 -15.42 8.25 6.44
CA SER A 110 -14.04 8.74 6.43
C SER A 110 -13.77 10.04 7.22
N LYS A 111 -14.78 10.92 7.32
CA LYS A 111 -14.70 12.18 8.10
C LYS A 111 -14.48 11.96 9.61
N LEU A 112 -14.76 10.75 10.12
CA LEU A 112 -14.54 10.36 11.51
C LEU A 112 -13.12 9.89 11.78
N TYR A 113 -12.28 9.90 10.73
CA TYR A 113 -10.98 9.29 10.76
C TYR A 113 -9.88 10.25 10.33
N GLY A 114 -8.75 10.18 11.03
CA GLY A 114 -7.51 10.79 10.58
C GLY A 114 -6.28 10.24 11.29
N THR A 115 -5.19 10.08 10.55
CA THR A 115 -3.92 9.48 11.02
C THR A 115 -2.76 9.86 10.09
N GLU A 116 -1.54 9.47 10.44
CA GLU A 116 -0.34 9.70 9.61
C GLU A 116 -0.29 8.84 8.34
N CYS A 117 0.57 9.24 7.41
CA CYS A 117 0.70 8.63 6.09
C CYS A 117 1.04 7.13 6.14
N ALA A 118 1.87 6.70 7.09
CA ALA A 118 2.25 5.29 7.19
C ALA A 118 1.07 4.37 7.59
N THR A 119 0.21 4.81 8.51
CA THR A 119 -1.00 4.06 8.87
C THR A 119 -1.99 4.02 7.70
N ALA A 120 -2.09 5.12 6.93
CA ALA A 120 -2.94 5.16 5.74
C ALA A 120 -2.54 4.12 4.69
N MET A 121 -1.23 3.84 4.52
CA MET A 121 -0.76 2.79 3.63
C MET A 121 -1.24 1.40 4.08
N VAL A 122 -1.23 1.11 5.39
CA VAL A 122 -1.73 -0.16 5.93
C VAL A 122 -3.22 -0.34 5.62
N ILE A 123 -4.00 0.73 5.75
CA ILE A 123 -5.44 0.75 5.41
C ILE A 123 -5.65 0.44 3.91
N VAL A 124 -4.83 1.01 3.02
CA VAL A 124 -4.88 0.70 1.57
C VAL A 124 -4.69 -0.79 1.32
N TYR A 125 -3.73 -1.44 1.97
CA TYR A 125 -3.52 -2.89 1.81
C TYR A 125 -4.67 -3.73 2.33
N TYR A 126 -5.25 -3.38 3.50
CA TYR A 126 -6.43 -4.08 4.01
C TYR A 126 -7.64 -3.91 3.09
N LYS A 127 -7.87 -2.70 2.56
CA LYS A 127 -8.95 -2.45 1.60
C LYS A 127 -8.76 -3.27 0.32
N ALA A 128 -7.54 -3.30 -0.22
CA ALA A 128 -7.25 -4.08 -1.41
C ALA A 128 -7.47 -5.59 -1.21
N LEU A 129 -7.13 -6.12 -0.03
CA LEU A 129 -7.43 -7.51 0.33
C LEU A 129 -8.94 -7.78 0.44
N LEU A 130 -9.72 -6.83 0.96
CA LEU A 130 -11.17 -6.95 1.01
C LEU A 130 -11.84 -7.04 -0.37
N GLU A 131 -11.25 -6.45 -1.40
CA GLU A 131 -11.76 -6.55 -2.77
C GLU A 131 -11.39 -7.89 -3.44
N ILE A 132 -10.50 -8.67 -2.82
CA ILE A 132 -9.99 -9.93 -3.39
C ILE A 132 -10.54 -11.14 -2.66
N PHE A 133 -10.51 -11.12 -1.33
CA PHE A 133 -10.94 -12.24 -0.50
C PHE A 133 -12.46 -12.22 -0.33
N PRO A 134 -13.12 -13.39 -0.34
CA PRO A 134 -14.46 -13.48 0.23
C PRO A 134 -14.47 -12.94 1.66
N GLU A 135 -15.57 -12.28 2.03
CA GLU A 135 -15.67 -11.58 3.30
C GLU A 135 -15.43 -12.51 4.51
N GLU A 136 -15.99 -13.72 4.46
CA GLU A 136 -15.81 -14.73 5.50
C GLU A 136 -14.34 -15.13 5.64
N ALA A 137 -13.62 -15.29 4.52
CA ALA A 137 -12.21 -15.61 4.51
C ALA A 137 -11.37 -14.46 5.08
N PHE A 138 -11.66 -13.22 4.68
CA PHE A 138 -10.98 -12.04 5.22
C PHE A 138 -11.16 -11.95 6.74
N ASN A 139 -12.40 -12.05 7.22
CA ASN A 139 -12.74 -11.95 8.64
C ASN A 139 -12.14 -13.08 9.49
N LYS A 140 -11.96 -14.27 8.91
CA LYS A 140 -11.30 -15.40 9.56
C LYS A 140 -9.78 -15.24 9.64
N ILE A 141 -9.16 -14.60 8.64
CA ILE A 141 -7.71 -14.44 8.57
C ILE A 141 -7.24 -13.25 9.41
N PHE A 142 -7.91 -12.09 9.29
CA PHE A 142 -7.49 -10.83 9.88
C PHE A 142 -8.33 -10.47 11.10
N THR A 143 -8.14 -11.20 12.19
CA THR A 143 -9.02 -11.16 13.37
C THR A 143 -8.67 -10.09 14.39
N ASN A 144 -7.45 -9.54 14.35
CA ASN A 144 -6.93 -8.64 15.39
C ASN A 144 -6.20 -7.45 14.76
N ILE A 145 -6.91 -6.73 13.88
CA ILE A 145 -6.33 -5.62 13.14
C ILE A 145 -5.91 -4.50 14.11
N HIS A 146 -4.66 -4.07 13.97
CA HIS A 146 -4.14 -2.88 14.63
C HIS A 146 -3.53 -1.93 13.61
N LEU A 147 -4.13 -0.76 13.43
CA LEU A 147 -3.68 0.26 12.50
C LEU A 147 -2.72 1.21 13.22
N MET A 148 -1.43 0.92 13.15
CA MET A 148 -0.37 1.77 13.71
C MET A 148 0.93 1.62 12.95
N ASN A 149 1.13 2.48 11.96
CA ASN A 149 2.36 2.56 11.18
C ASN A 149 2.83 1.13 10.77
N TRP A 150 4.12 0.82 10.88
CA TRP A 150 4.66 -0.52 10.59
C TRP A 150 4.82 -1.42 11.84
N GLN A 151 4.34 -1.00 13.01
CA GLN A 151 4.71 -1.63 14.29
C GLN A 151 3.91 -2.90 14.61
N ARG A 152 2.60 -2.90 14.30
CA ARG A 152 1.67 -3.97 14.69
C ARG A 152 0.86 -4.43 13.50
N ILE A 153 1.54 -5.07 12.54
CA ILE A 153 0.92 -5.61 11.33
C ILE A 153 0.73 -7.11 11.49
N GLU A 154 -0.46 -7.60 11.15
CA GLU A 154 -0.73 -9.04 11.14
C GLU A 154 0.24 -9.79 10.23
N ARG A 155 0.57 -11.04 10.61
CA ARG A 155 1.63 -11.83 9.95
C ARG A 155 1.51 -11.88 8.42
N PRO A 156 0.32 -12.06 7.80
CA PRO A 156 0.19 -12.10 6.34
C PRO A 156 0.61 -10.81 5.63
N LEU A 157 0.53 -9.67 6.32
CA LEU A 157 0.87 -8.35 5.77
C LEU A 157 2.22 -7.82 6.22
N ARG A 158 2.94 -8.49 7.12
CA ARG A 158 4.17 -7.97 7.76
C ARG A 158 5.21 -7.41 6.77
N GLU A 159 5.30 -7.97 5.56
CA GLU A 159 6.27 -7.53 4.55
C GLU A 159 6.01 -6.13 4.00
N ILE A 160 4.80 -5.57 4.12
CA ILE A 160 4.53 -4.17 3.75
C ILE A 160 5.31 -3.18 4.61
N GLY A 161 5.80 -3.59 5.79
CA GLY A 161 6.68 -2.76 6.63
C GLY A 161 8.15 -2.80 6.22
N MET A 162 8.52 -3.69 5.28
CA MET A 162 9.93 -3.95 4.94
C MET A 162 10.32 -3.25 3.65
N ILE A 163 11.28 -2.32 3.74
CA ILE A 163 11.85 -1.62 2.59
C ILE A 163 12.93 -2.49 1.95
N ARG A 164 12.92 -2.59 0.62
CA ARG A 164 13.88 -3.36 -0.18
C ARG A 164 14.37 -2.52 -1.36
N ARG A 165 15.64 -2.65 -1.75
CA ARG A 165 16.10 -2.09 -3.02
C ARG A 165 15.49 -2.87 -4.18
N SER A 166 15.17 -2.18 -5.26
CA SER A 166 14.66 -2.81 -6.48
C SER A 166 15.17 -2.08 -7.72
N SER A 167 15.39 -2.81 -8.81
CA SER A 167 15.67 -2.24 -10.13
C SER A 167 14.42 -2.18 -11.01
N THR A 168 13.29 -2.69 -10.54
CA THR A 168 12.00 -2.64 -11.22
C THR A 168 10.93 -2.19 -10.24
N TYR A 169 10.09 -1.26 -10.68
CA TYR A 169 9.00 -0.68 -9.91
C TYR A 169 7.70 -1.02 -10.61
N LEU A 170 6.74 -1.50 -9.83
CA LEU A 170 5.48 -2.02 -10.32
C LEU A 170 4.33 -1.22 -9.73
N PRO A 171 3.20 -1.10 -10.45
CA PRO A 171 2.00 -0.51 -9.89
C PRO A 171 1.61 -1.19 -8.57
N GLY A 172 1.15 -0.39 -7.60
CA GLY A 172 0.83 -0.84 -6.26
C GLY A 172 2.04 -1.00 -5.32
N ASP A 173 3.27 -0.74 -5.78
CA ASP A 173 4.42 -0.67 -4.87
C ASP A 173 4.28 0.54 -3.94
N ARG A 174 4.59 0.35 -2.65
CA ARG A 174 4.86 1.47 -1.75
C ARG A 174 6.28 1.95 -1.99
N ARG A 175 6.42 3.20 -2.40
CA ARG A 175 7.68 3.92 -2.56
C ARG A 175 7.86 4.92 -1.43
N TYR A 176 9.05 5.51 -1.33
CA TYR A 176 9.35 6.52 -0.33
C TYR A 176 10.11 7.69 -0.95
N ILE A 177 9.65 8.91 -0.67
CA ILE A 177 10.31 10.15 -1.06
C ILE A 177 10.97 10.71 0.19
N ALA A 178 12.30 10.68 0.26
CA ALA A 178 13.04 11.12 1.44
C ALA A 178 13.24 12.63 1.42
N ASN A 179 13.17 13.27 2.59
CA ASN A 179 13.55 14.67 2.80
C ASN A 179 14.74 14.74 3.78
N PRO A 180 15.98 14.61 3.28
CA PRO A 180 17.15 14.39 4.14
C PRO A 180 17.54 15.60 5.01
N ASP A 181 17.12 16.81 4.62
CA ASP A 181 17.38 18.05 5.34
C ASP A 181 16.09 18.68 5.90
N VAL A 182 15.16 17.83 6.37
CA VAL A 182 13.89 18.25 6.98
C VAL A 182 14.10 19.27 8.11
N ASN A 183 13.15 20.20 8.26
CA ASN A 183 13.09 21.08 9.42
C ASN A 183 12.78 20.26 10.70
N PRO A 184 13.63 20.29 11.75
CA PRO A 184 13.41 19.54 12.99
C PRO A 184 12.12 19.88 13.73
N LEU A 185 11.49 21.03 13.43
CA LEU A 185 10.20 21.42 14.01
C LEU A 185 8.99 20.79 13.31
N THR A 186 9.18 20.17 12.14
CA THR A 186 8.15 19.46 11.37
C THR A 186 8.67 18.07 10.97
N PRO A 187 9.00 17.19 11.94
CA PRO A 187 9.59 15.88 11.68
C PRO A 187 8.69 14.95 10.86
N GLU A 188 7.38 15.20 10.83
CA GLU A 188 6.41 14.51 9.98
C GLU A 188 6.68 14.70 8.48
N LEU A 189 7.43 15.74 8.09
CA LEU A 189 7.85 16.02 6.71
C LEU A 189 9.26 15.50 6.38
N GLN A 190 9.78 14.53 7.15
CA GLN A 190 11.06 13.87 6.87
C GLN A 190 11.04 12.98 5.61
N GLY A 191 9.86 12.79 5.05
CA GLY A 191 9.62 12.13 3.78
C GLY A 191 8.16 11.74 3.67
N GLU A 192 7.82 11.05 2.59
CA GLU A 192 6.45 10.64 2.32
C GLU A 192 6.40 9.20 1.81
N ASN A 193 5.52 8.40 2.41
CA ASN A 193 5.17 7.09 1.89
C ASN A 193 4.15 7.26 0.78
N VAL A 194 4.40 6.67 -0.39
CA VAL A 194 3.49 6.81 -1.52
C VAL A 194 3.19 5.47 -2.19
N ILE A 195 1.99 5.31 -2.76
CA ILE A 195 1.63 4.18 -3.62
C ILE A 195 1.83 4.58 -5.08
N ASP A 196 2.62 3.82 -5.82
CA ASP A 196 2.78 3.97 -7.28
C ASP A 196 1.50 3.58 -8.00
N LEU A 197 0.87 4.51 -8.71
CA LEU A 197 -0.39 4.28 -9.43
C LEU A 197 -0.17 3.67 -10.81
N GLY A 198 1.08 3.49 -11.22
CA GLY A 198 1.44 2.88 -12.49
C GLY A 198 1.32 3.82 -13.68
N ASP A 199 1.02 5.10 -13.51
CA ASP A 199 0.89 6.08 -14.61
C ASP A 199 1.83 7.29 -14.46
N GLY A 200 2.85 7.15 -13.60
CA GLY A 200 3.78 8.23 -13.26
C GLY A 200 3.29 9.14 -12.12
N ARG A 201 2.07 8.90 -11.62
CA ARG A 201 1.56 9.54 -10.41
C ARG A 201 1.60 8.59 -9.22
N PHE A 202 1.53 9.20 -8.04
CA PHE A 202 1.60 8.53 -6.76
C PHE A 202 0.53 9.07 -5.83
N TYR A 203 -0.04 8.20 -5.01
CA TYR A 203 -0.87 8.61 -3.87
C TYR A 203 0.00 8.75 -2.62
N GLY A 204 0.05 9.93 -2.01
CA GLY A 204 0.60 10.17 -0.68
C GLY A 204 -0.47 10.75 0.24
N HIS A 205 -0.63 10.20 1.44
CA HIS A 205 -1.74 10.56 2.31
C HIS A 205 -1.51 11.93 2.95
N GLY A 206 -2.48 12.84 2.80
CA GLY A 206 -2.36 14.25 3.21
C GLY A 206 -1.96 15.18 2.07
N PHE A 207 -1.23 14.67 1.07
CA PHE A 207 -0.86 15.39 -0.14
C PHE A 207 -1.84 15.13 -1.30
N GLY A 208 -2.33 13.91 -1.42
CA GLY A 208 -3.21 13.46 -2.48
C GLY A 208 -2.48 12.72 -3.61
N ILE A 209 -3.02 12.81 -4.84
CA ILE A 209 -2.46 12.13 -6.02
C ILE A 209 -1.72 13.12 -6.92
N HIS A 210 -0.40 12.96 -7.01
CA HIS A 210 0.47 13.86 -7.78
C HIS A 210 1.65 13.14 -8.45
N THR A 211 2.39 13.85 -9.30
CA THR A 211 3.70 13.39 -9.78
C THR A 211 4.76 13.54 -8.69
N VAL A 212 5.88 12.83 -8.82
CA VAL A 212 7.00 12.89 -7.86
C VAL A 212 7.52 14.31 -7.61
N ASP A 213 7.52 15.16 -8.64
CA ASP A 213 8.03 16.54 -8.56
C ASP A 213 7.23 17.41 -7.60
N VAL A 214 5.91 17.18 -7.51
CA VAL A 214 5.03 17.92 -6.58
C VAL A 214 5.39 17.57 -5.14
N PHE A 215 5.58 16.29 -4.83
CA PHE A 215 6.00 15.84 -3.51
C PHE A 215 7.38 16.39 -3.15
N ILE A 216 8.35 16.30 -4.08
CA ILE A 216 9.70 16.84 -3.88
C ILE A 216 9.65 18.34 -3.60
N ALA A 217 8.88 19.11 -4.37
CA ALA A 217 8.72 20.54 -4.17
C ALA A 217 8.14 20.86 -2.79
N ALA A 218 7.08 20.15 -2.38
CA ALA A 218 6.44 20.37 -1.09
C ALA A 218 7.33 20.00 0.10
N LEU A 219 8.06 18.89 0.02
CA LEU A 219 9.05 18.50 1.04
C LEU A 219 10.22 19.48 1.09
N ASN A 220 10.72 19.94 -0.07
CA ASN A 220 11.80 20.91 -0.16
C ASN A 220 11.45 22.27 0.45
N ALA A 221 10.18 22.67 0.38
CA ALA A 221 9.67 23.90 1.00
C ALA A 221 9.67 23.85 2.54
N ASN A 222 9.80 22.66 3.13
CA ASN A 222 9.79 22.42 4.58
C ASN A 222 11.14 21.91 5.12
N ARG A 223 12.23 22.28 4.44
CA ARG A 223 13.60 21.98 4.89
C ARG A 223 14.09 23.00 5.90
N ARG A 224 15.10 22.61 6.68
CA ARG A 224 15.80 23.52 7.60
C ARG A 224 16.50 24.66 6.84
N ALA A 225 16.75 25.78 7.51
CA ALA A 225 17.56 26.87 6.96
C ALA A 225 18.96 26.36 6.55
N GLY A 226 19.44 26.78 5.39
CA GLY A 226 20.73 26.34 4.84
C GLY A 226 20.76 24.91 4.30
N ALA A 227 19.60 24.28 4.05
CA ALA A 227 19.54 22.93 3.47
C ALA A 227 20.12 22.86 2.05
N GLU A 228 21.02 21.91 1.84
CA GLU A 228 21.73 21.71 0.55
C GLU A 228 21.19 20.51 -0.22
N ARG A 229 20.66 19.49 0.48
CA ARG A 229 20.17 18.26 -0.13
C ARG A 229 18.69 18.38 -0.43
N SER A 230 18.32 18.16 -1.69
CA SER A 230 16.92 18.06 -2.11
C SER A 230 16.28 16.79 -1.59
N ALA A 231 14.96 16.82 -1.39
CA ALA A 231 14.14 15.63 -1.33
C ALA A 231 14.24 14.83 -2.65
N TYR A 232 14.08 13.52 -2.57
CA TYR A 232 14.23 12.61 -3.72
C TYR A 232 13.46 11.30 -3.53
N LEU A 233 13.01 10.70 -4.64
CA LEU A 233 12.43 9.37 -4.64
C LEU A 233 13.52 8.30 -4.47
N MET A 234 13.39 7.48 -3.43
CA MET A 234 14.36 6.43 -3.15
C MET A 234 14.30 5.28 -4.16
N ASP A 235 15.42 4.57 -4.31
CA ASP A 235 15.58 3.36 -5.10
C ASP A 235 14.99 2.10 -4.40
N THR A 236 13.97 2.31 -3.58
CA THR A 236 13.40 1.30 -2.70
C THR A 236 11.90 1.12 -2.89
N VAL A 237 11.43 -0.07 -2.55
CA VAL A 237 10.04 -0.51 -2.62
C VAL A 237 9.66 -1.27 -1.37
N SER A 238 8.36 -1.32 -1.10
CA SER A 238 7.74 -2.31 -0.23
C SER A 238 6.42 -2.76 -0.83
N TYR A 239 6.09 -4.03 -0.63
CA TYR A 239 4.90 -4.68 -1.15
C TYR A 239 4.58 -5.90 -0.27
N PRO A 240 3.33 -6.41 -0.27
CA PRO A 240 2.98 -7.58 0.51
C PRO A 240 3.58 -8.86 -0.10
N ASN A 241 3.60 -9.93 0.68
CA ASN A 241 3.97 -11.25 0.16
C ASN A 241 2.83 -11.82 -0.68
N PHE A 242 2.80 -11.52 -1.99
CA PHE A 242 1.73 -11.95 -2.89
C PHE A 242 1.56 -13.48 -2.93
N LYS A 243 2.65 -14.25 -2.81
CA LYS A 243 2.59 -15.71 -2.81
C LYS A 243 1.91 -16.24 -1.55
N LEU A 244 2.29 -15.74 -0.38
CA LEU A 244 1.64 -16.10 0.87
C LEU A 244 0.16 -15.74 0.85
N LEU A 245 -0.19 -14.56 0.35
CA LEU A 245 -1.58 -14.12 0.25
C LEU A 245 -2.39 -14.97 -0.74
N SER A 246 -1.81 -15.32 -1.89
CA SER A 246 -2.43 -16.25 -2.84
C SER A 246 -2.67 -17.62 -2.22
N ASP A 247 -1.70 -18.17 -1.47
CA ASP A 247 -1.84 -19.46 -0.80
C ASP A 247 -2.92 -19.41 0.31
N LEU A 248 -3.08 -18.26 0.98
CA LEU A 248 -4.14 -18.05 1.96
C LEU A 248 -5.52 -17.92 1.30
N TYR A 249 -5.59 -17.25 0.15
CA TYR A 249 -6.79 -17.14 -0.66
C TYR A 249 -7.25 -18.54 -1.08
N ASP A 250 -6.39 -19.31 -1.75
CA ASP A 250 -6.72 -20.65 -2.26
C ASP A 250 -7.14 -21.64 -1.16
N ARG A 251 -6.69 -21.47 0.09
CA ARG A 251 -7.08 -22.32 1.23
C ARG A 251 -8.42 -21.96 1.87
N ASN A 252 -8.95 -20.77 1.59
CA ASN A 252 -10.16 -20.25 2.23
C ASN A 252 -11.25 -19.87 1.20
N THR A 253 -11.09 -20.28 -0.05
CA THR A 253 -12.07 -20.15 -1.14
C THR A 253 -12.25 -21.50 -1.81
#